data_AF-A0A8T4HCQ1-F1
#
_entry.id   AF-A0A8T4HCQ1-F1
#
_cell.length_a   1.000
_cell.length_b   1.000
_cell.length_c   1.000
_cell.angle_alpha   90.00
_cell.angle_beta   90.00
_cell.angle_gamma   90.00
#
_symmetry.space_group_name_H-M   'P 1'
#
loop_
_entity.id
_entity.type
_entity.pdbx_description
1 polymer ?
#
loop_
_entity_poly.entity_id
_entity_poly.type
_entity_poly.pdbx_seq_one_letter_code
_entity_poly.pdbx_strand_id
1 'polypeptide(L)'
;MKKKFNTIIELLPDLVHSFMSREMLDICDEQDIIDYQPTFSKDDAEEFIDITNQVLNDFFGFDDEEACYGPDSLSQNSENPINFWKSYIECFYNFELVDAGVSVPENASAGIGIYMCVDDLPMQAVNKRFAKRSFDGIHLPDFKITKDCA
;
A
#
# COMPACT_ATOMS: atom_id res chain seq x y z
N MET A 1 22.93 9.42 2.25
CA MET A 1 22.15 8.37 2.94
C MET A 1 22.34 7.06 2.21
N LYS A 2 22.21 5.92 2.91
CA LYS A 2 22.33 4.59 2.31
C LYS A 2 20.97 4.24 1.72
N LYS A 3 20.91 3.99 0.41
CA LYS A 3 19.70 3.49 -0.26
C LYS A 3 19.22 2.23 0.45
N LYS A 4 17.94 2.16 0.80
CA LYS A 4 17.30 0.95 1.31
C LYS A 4 16.50 0.30 0.19
N PHE A 5 16.52 -1.02 0.19
CA PHE A 5 15.64 -1.85 -0.61
C PHE A 5 14.69 -2.52 0.36
N ASN A 6 13.40 -2.30 0.20
CA ASN A 6 12.34 -2.86 1.04
C ASN A 6 11.36 -3.63 0.16
N THR A 7 10.76 -4.68 0.71
CA THR A 7 9.58 -5.31 0.13
C THR A 7 8.32 -4.75 0.79
N ILE A 8 7.17 -4.81 0.09
CA ILE A 8 5.90 -4.39 0.69
C ILE A 8 5.55 -5.18 1.97
N ILE A 9 6.03 -6.42 2.10
CA ILE A 9 5.85 -7.27 3.28
C ILE A 9 6.60 -6.68 4.49
N GLU A 10 7.86 -6.30 4.30
CA GLU A 10 8.69 -5.71 5.36
C GLU A 10 8.12 -4.37 5.86
N LEU A 11 7.44 -3.63 4.99
CA LEU A 11 6.81 -2.35 5.35
C LEU A 11 5.45 -2.53 6.04
N LEU A 12 4.79 -3.69 5.88
CA LEU A 12 3.41 -3.90 6.34
C LEU A 12 3.16 -3.47 7.79
N PRO A 13 4.00 -3.78 8.79
CA PRO A 13 3.75 -3.36 10.16
C PRO A 13 3.62 -1.83 10.33
N ASP A 14 4.47 -1.06 9.66
CA ASP A 14 4.45 0.41 9.72
C ASP A 14 3.24 0.98 8.96
N LEU A 15 2.87 0.35 7.84
CA LEU A 15 1.67 0.71 7.08
C LEU A 15 0.40 0.50 7.90
N VAL A 16 0.29 -0.65 8.57
CA VAL A 16 -0.82 -0.97 9.46
C VAL A 16 -0.89 0.04 10.60
N HIS A 17 0.24 0.33 11.24
CA HIS A 17 0.30 1.30 12.32
C HIS A 17 -0.19 2.68 11.86
N SER A 18 0.40 3.22 10.79
CA SER A 18 0.05 4.53 10.22
C SER A 18 -1.40 4.59 9.73
N PHE A 19 -1.93 3.50 9.15
CA PHE A 19 -3.31 3.43 8.70
C PHE A 19 -4.28 3.52 9.88
N MET A 20 -4.03 2.74 10.94
CA MET A 20 -4.90 2.68 12.11
C MET A 20 -4.80 3.94 12.98
N SER A 21 -3.60 4.51 13.13
CA SER A 21 -3.40 5.78 13.87
C SER A 21 -3.78 7.01 13.06
N ARG A 22 -3.93 6.87 11.74
CA ARG A 22 -4.16 7.96 10.78
C ARG A 22 -3.03 8.99 10.79
N GLU A 23 -1.81 8.55 11.03
CA GLU A 23 -0.63 9.41 11.09
C GLU A 23 0.16 9.39 9.78
N MET A 24 0.99 10.41 9.59
CA MET A 24 1.87 10.50 8.42
C MET A 24 2.84 9.32 8.42
N LEU A 25 2.83 8.55 7.34
CA LEU A 25 3.81 7.51 7.12
C LEU A 25 5.18 8.14 6.82
N ASP A 26 6.19 7.81 7.62
CA ASP A 26 7.56 8.31 7.48
C ASP A 26 8.55 7.14 7.46
N ILE A 27 8.50 6.34 6.38
CA ILE A 27 9.29 5.10 6.25
C ILE A 27 10.16 5.03 4.99
N CYS A 28 9.97 5.96 4.05
CA CYS A 28 10.74 6.03 2.80
C CYS A 28 11.52 7.34 2.70
N ASP A 29 12.80 7.23 2.37
CA ASP A 29 13.65 8.35 1.98
C ASP A 29 13.76 8.47 0.46
N GLU A 30 14.22 9.63 -0.04
CA GLU A 30 14.55 9.80 -1.45
C GLU A 30 15.57 8.72 -1.90
N GLN A 31 15.29 8.09 -3.05
CA GLN A 31 16.05 6.99 -3.65
C GLN A 31 15.91 5.62 -2.96
N ASP A 32 15.06 5.49 -1.94
CA ASP A 32 14.68 4.17 -1.43
C ASP A 32 13.84 3.41 -2.47
N ILE A 33 14.02 2.10 -2.51
CA ILE A 33 13.37 1.21 -3.47
C ILE A 33 12.37 0.32 -2.73
N ILE A 34 11.17 0.20 -3.28
CA ILE A 34 10.12 -0.69 -2.80
C ILE A 34 9.79 -1.70 -3.89
N ASP A 35 9.89 -2.99 -3.54
CA ASP A 35 9.43 -4.10 -4.34
C ASP A 35 7.98 -4.45 -3.97
N TYR A 36 7.06 -4.21 -4.92
CA TYR A 36 5.67 -4.62 -4.81
C TYR A 36 5.42 -6.02 -5.40
N GLN A 37 6.42 -6.69 -5.99
CA GLN A 37 6.34 -8.07 -6.48
C GLN A 37 7.11 -9.07 -5.58
N PRO A 38 6.92 -9.07 -4.25
CA PRO A 38 7.67 -9.97 -3.41
C PRO A 38 7.31 -11.42 -3.72
N THR A 39 8.29 -12.32 -3.61
CA THR A 39 8.03 -13.75 -3.61
C THR A 39 7.54 -14.15 -2.23
N PHE A 40 6.29 -14.59 -2.11
CA PHE A 40 5.72 -15.06 -0.85
C PHE A 40 6.04 -16.53 -0.61
N SER A 41 6.37 -16.90 0.63
CA SER A 41 6.09 -18.25 1.10
C SER A 41 4.58 -18.43 1.28
N LYS A 42 4.10 -19.68 1.41
CA LYS A 42 2.67 -19.93 1.63
C LYS A 42 2.19 -19.24 2.92
N ASP A 43 2.99 -19.30 3.97
CA ASP A 43 2.65 -18.76 5.29
C ASP A 43 2.65 -17.21 5.25
N ASP A 44 3.64 -16.59 4.59
CA ASP A 44 3.69 -15.13 4.44
C ASP A 44 2.51 -14.60 3.61
N ALA A 45 2.07 -15.36 2.59
CA ALA A 45 0.92 -15.00 1.77
C ALA A 45 -0.39 -15.00 2.57
N GLU A 46 -0.61 -16.06 3.36
CA GLU A 46 -1.77 -16.18 4.24
C GLU A 46 -1.76 -15.07 5.30
N GLU A 47 -0.63 -14.84 5.97
CA GLU A 47 -0.49 -13.80 6.99
C GLU A 47 -0.71 -12.39 6.41
N PHE A 48 -0.18 -12.09 5.22
CA PHE A 48 -0.38 -10.79 4.56
C PHE A 48 -1.86 -10.52 4.25
N ILE A 49 -2.57 -11.53 3.74
CA ILE A 49 -4.01 -11.44 3.44
C ILE A 49 -4.80 -11.25 4.75
N ASP A 50 -4.52 -12.05 5.77
CA ASP A 50 -5.22 -12.01 7.06
C ASP A 50 -5.05 -10.66 7.75
N ILE A 51 -3.83 -10.13 7.80
CA ILE A 51 -3.56 -8.80 8.37
C ILE A 51 -4.31 -7.71 7.59
N THR A 52 -4.29 -7.78 6.25
CA THR A 52 -4.97 -6.78 5.42
C THR A 52 -6.49 -6.81 5.64
N ASN A 53 -7.08 -8.00 5.65
CA ASN A 53 -8.51 -8.18 5.95
C ASN A 53 -8.87 -7.70 7.35
N GLN A 54 -8.04 -8.00 8.36
CA GLN A 54 -8.27 -7.56 9.74
C GLN A 54 -8.28 -6.03 9.83
N VAL A 55 -7.31 -5.35 9.22
CA VAL A 55 -7.26 -3.87 9.20
C VAL A 55 -8.48 -3.27 8.52
N LEU A 56 -8.86 -3.81 7.37
CA LEU A 56 -10.05 -3.35 6.65
C LEU A 56 -11.32 -3.59 7.47
N ASN A 57 -11.44 -4.75 8.13
CA ASN A 57 -12.56 -5.05 9.01
C ASN A 57 -12.61 -4.11 10.22
N ASP A 58 -11.49 -3.91 10.91
CA ASP A 58 -11.42 -3.00 12.07
C ASP A 58 -11.75 -1.56 11.70
N PHE A 59 -11.45 -1.14 10.47
CA PHE A 59 -11.68 0.22 10.00
C PHE A 59 -13.11 0.44 9.47
N PHE A 60 -13.64 -0.48 8.67
CA PHE A 60 -14.94 -0.33 8.00
C PHE A 60 -16.10 -1.02 8.71
N GLY A 61 -15.82 -1.95 9.62
CA GLY A 61 -16.82 -2.75 10.32
C GLY A 61 -17.61 -3.64 9.37
N PHE A 62 -16.92 -4.49 8.59
CA PHE A 62 -17.61 -5.52 7.84
C PHE A 62 -18.26 -6.51 8.83
N ASP A 63 -19.39 -7.12 8.46
CA ASP A 63 -19.93 -8.22 9.26
C ASP A 63 -18.93 -9.39 9.20
N ASP A 64 -18.71 -10.08 10.32
CA ASP A 64 -17.67 -11.13 10.56
C ASP A 64 -17.61 -12.27 9.50
N GLU A 65 -18.52 -12.30 8.52
CA GLU A 65 -18.67 -13.35 7.50
C GLU A 65 -18.12 -12.98 6.10
N GLU A 66 -17.70 -11.74 5.83
CA GLU A 66 -17.17 -11.34 4.50
C GLU A 66 -15.74 -10.77 4.57
N ALA A 67 -14.76 -11.58 4.19
CA ALA A 67 -13.39 -11.13 3.97
C ALA A 67 -13.27 -10.31 2.66
N CYS A 68 -12.53 -9.21 2.68
CA CYS A 68 -12.30 -8.38 1.49
C CYS A 68 -11.43 -9.10 0.43
N TYR A 69 -10.47 -9.91 0.89
CA TYR A 69 -9.54 -10.66 0.06
C TYR A 69 -9.59 -12.14 0.39
N GLY A 70 -9.68 -12.99 -0.63
CA GLY A 70 -9.65 -14.45 -0.49
C GLY A 70 -8.23 -15.01 -0.61
N PRO A 71 -8.04 -16.33 -0.37
CA PRO A 71 -6.72 -16.98 -0.41
C PRO A 71 -5.98 -16.83 -1.74
N ASP A 72 -6.71 -16.68 -2.85
CA ASP A 72 -6.14 -16.56 -4.19
C ASP A 72 -5.90 -15.10 -4.62
N SER A 73 -6.25 -14.10 -3.78
CA SER A 73 -6.22 -12.67 -4.14
C SER A 73 -4.84 -12.16 -4.54
N LEU A 74 -3.75 -12.70 -3.99
CA LEU A 74 -2.38 -12.35 -4.38
C LEU A 74 -2.02 -12.77 -5.82
N SER A 75 -2.75 -13.73 -6.39
CA SER A 75 -2.57 -14.18 -7.78
C SER A 75 -3.46 -13.43 -8.78
N GLN A 76 -4.42 -12.63 -8.29
CA GLN A 76 -5.32 -11.84 -9.11
C GLN A 76 -4.76 -10.43 -9.30
N ASN A 77 -4.99 -9.82 -10.46
CA ASN A 77 -4.51 -8.46 -10.74
C ASN A 77 -5.47 -7.37 -10.26
N SER A 78 -6.78 -7.65 -10.21
CA SER A 78 -7.82 -6.66 -9.92
C SER A 78 -8.28 -6.59 -8.47
N GLU A 79 -8.01 -7.64 -7.68
CA GLU A 79 -8.40 -7.78 -6.27
C GLU A 79 -7.20 -8.24 -5.47
N ASN A 80 -6.11 -7.46 -5.56
CA ASN A 80 -4.83 -7.80 -4.95
C ASN A 80 -4.57 -6.88 -3.74
N PRO A 81 -4.41 -7.43 -2.53
CA PRO A 81 -4.16 -6.59 -1.34
C PRO A 81 -2.88 -5.75 -1.46
N ILE A 82 -1.92 -6.12 -2.32
CA ILE A 82 -0.75 -5.27 -2.61
C ILE A 82 -1.17 -3.95 -3.26
N ASN A 83 -2.18 -3.95 -4.12
CA ASN A 83 -2.66 -2.73 -4.78
C ASN A 83 -3.22 -1.73 -3.77
N PHE A 84 -3.88 -2.21 -2.72
CA PHE A 84 -4.37 -1.39 -1.62
C PHE A 84 -3.20 -0.67 -0.92
N TRP A 85 -2.21 -1.43 -0.45
CA TRP A 85 -1.06 -0.89 0.28
C TRP A 85 -0.17 0.00 -0.60
N LYS A 86 0.04 -0.37 -1.87
CA LYS A 86 0.71 0.50 -2.86
C LYS A 86 -0.02 1.83 -3.02
N SER A 87 -1.33 1.79 -3.22
CA SER A 87 -2.15 3.00 -3.36
C SER A 87 -2.10 3.86 -2.10
N TYR A 88 -2.03 3.22 -0.93
CA TYR A 88 -1.87 3.87 0.37
C TYR A 88 -0.52 4.60 0.48
N ILE A 89 0.59 3.92 0.23
CA ILE A 89 1.93 4.52 0.28
C ILE A 89 2.07 5.67 -0.74
N GLU A 90 1.52 5.53 -1.93
CA GLU A 90 1.51 6.58 -2.97
C GLU A 90 0.71 7.84 -2.59
N CYS A 91 -0.04 7.84 -1.49
CA CYS A 91 -0.59 9.08 -0.94
C CYS A 91 0.49 9.94 -0.28
N PHE A 92 1.58 9.35 0.20
CA PHE A 92 2.64 10.02 0.96
C PHE A 92 3.85 10.38 0.11
N TYR A 93 4.13 9.60 -0.94
CA TYR A 93 5.35 9.74 -1.75
C TYR A 93 5.06 9.79 -3.25
N ASN A 94 6.01 10.35 -4.00
CA ASN A 94 6.09 10.15 -5.45
C ASN A 94 7.06 9.02 -5.77
N PHE A 95 6.66 8.17 -6.72
CA PHE A 95 7.43 7.01 -7.14
C PHE A 95 7.71 7.03 -8.64
N GLU A 96 8.89 6.53 -9.01
CA GLU A 96 9.26 6.21 -10.38
C GLU A 96 9.49 4.71 -10.52
N LEU A 97 8.99 4.12 -11.60
CA LEU A 97 9.21 2.71 -11.92
C LEU A 97 10.68 2.50 -12.31
N VAL A 98 11.39 1.64 -11.59
CA VAL A 98 12.82 1.38 -11.80
C VAL A 98 13.05 0.16 -12.68
N ASP A 99 12.21 -0.87 -12.52
CA ASP A 99 12.29 -2.09 -13.30
C ASP A 99 10.89 -2.50 -13.76
N ALA A 100 10.68 -2.51 -15.07
CA ALA A 100 9.47 -2.97 -15.74
C ALA A 100 9.64 -4.41 -16.25
N GLY A 101 10.46 -5.23 -15.56
CA GLY A 101 10.86 -6.60 -15.94
C GLY A 101 9.72 -7.60 -16.21
N VAL A 102 8.45 -7.18 -16.13
CA VAL A 102 7.29 -7.90 -16.63
C VAL A 102 6.53 -6.97 -17.57
N SER A 103 6.38 -7.38 -18.83
CA SER A 103 5.55 -6.68 -19.82
C SER A 103 4.15 -6.43 -19.26
N VAL A 104 3.88 -5.18 -18.88
CA VAL A 104 2.56 -4.73 -18.43
C VAL A 104 1.61 -4.81 -19.65
N PRO A 105 0.59 -5.67 -19.64
CA PRO A 105 -0.42 -5.67 -20.71
C PRO A 105 -1.04 -4.27 -20.81
N GLU A 106 -1.34 -3.78 -22.02
CA GLU A 106 -1.85 -2.41 -22.27
C GLU A 106 -3.12 -2.01 -21.46
N ASN A 107 -3.73 -2.96 -20.76
CA ASN A 107 -4.95 -2.78 -19.94
C ASN A 107 -4.73 -3.03 -18.43
N ALA A 108 -3.50 -3.25 -17.96
CA ALA A 108 -3.24 -3.34 -16.53
C ALA A 108 -3.14 -1.94 -15.93
N SER A 109 -4.01 -1.63 -14.95
CA SER A 109 -3.82 -0.52 -14.03
C SER A 109 -2.38 -0.53 -13.52
N ALA A 110 -1.69 0.62 -13.56
CA ALA A 110 -0.28 0.83 -13.18
C ALA A 110 0.30 -0.30 -12.31
N GLY A 111 1.07 -1.19 -12.95
CA GLY A 111 1.32 -2.55 -12.47
C GLY A 111 2.02 -2.67 -11.13
N ILE A 112 1.92 -3.88 -10.57
CA ILE A 112 2.79 -4.36 -9.50
C ILE A 112 4.22 -4.43 -10.08
N GLY A 113 5.22 -3.85 -9.40
CA GLY A 113 6.60 -3.74 -9.90
C GLY A 113 7.56 -3.16 -8.87
N ILE A 114 8.78 -2.80 -9.29
CA ILE A 114 9.81 -2.21 -8.42
C ILE A 114 9.86 -0.70 -8.64
N TYR A 115 9.67 0.06 -7.56
CA TYR A 115 9.55 1.52 -7.60
C TYR A 115 10.58 2.19 -6.70
N MET A 116 11.06 3.35 -7.11
CA MET A 116 11.95 4.21 -6.32
C MET A 116 11.19 5.44 -5.84
N CYS A 117 11.32 5.76 -4.55
CA CYS A 117 10.82 7.00 -3.97
C CYS A 117 11.64 8.19 -4.52
N VAL A 118 10.95 9.20 -5.04
CA VAL A 118 11.54 10.39 -5.66
C VAL A 118 11.31 11.63 -4.82
N ASP A 119 10.17 11.71 -4.12
CA ASP A 119 9.93 12.75 -3.11
C ASP A 119 8.91 12.29 -2.07
N ASP A 120 8.91 12.98 -0.94
CA ASP A 120 7.80 13.02 0.02
C ASP A 120 6.85 14.19 -0.29
N LEU A 121 5.58 14.01 0.06
CA LEU A 121 4.54 14.99 -0.21
C LEU A 121 4.23 15.83 1.02
N PRO A 122 3.97 17.14 0.84
CA PRO A 122 3.49 17.96 1.93
C PRO A 122 2.11 17.50 2.39
N MET A 123 1.83 17.62 3.70
CA MET A 123 0.60 17.14 4.34
C MET A 123 -0.71 17.57 3.63
N GLN A 124 -0.75 18.77 3.07
CA GLN A 124 -1.91 19.25 2.31
C GLN A 124 -2.13 18.43 1.02
N ALA A 125 -1.05 18.03 0.35
CA ALA A 125 -1.11 17.18 -0.84
C ALA A 125 -1.50 15.74 -0.46
N VAL A 126 -0.98 15.22 0.65
CA VAL A 126 -1.33 13.89 1.20
C VAL A 126 -2.84 13.79 1.43
N ASN A 127 -3.41 14.68 2.23
CA ASN A 127 -4.85 14.69 2.51
C ASN A 127 -5.70 14.89 1.24
N LYS A 128 -5.21 15.65 0.26
CA LYS A 128 -5.88 15.79 -1.04
C LYS A 128 -5.85 14.50 -1.87
N ARG A 129 -4.79 13.68 -1.77
CA ARG A 129 -4.71 12.36 -2.43
C ARG A 129 -5.68 11.39 -1.78
N PHE A 130 -5.69 11.30 -0.45
CA PHE A 130 -6.66 10.45 0.28
C PHE A 130 -8.11 10.76 -0.09
N ALA A 131 -8.49 12.04 -0.14
CA ALA A 131 -9.86 12.44 -0.49
C ALA A 131 -10.28 12.12 -1.94
N LYS A 132 -9.32 11.88 -2.85
CA LYS A 132 -9.58 11.70 -4.29
C LYS A 132 -9.38 10.26 -4.77
N ARG A 133 -8.57 9.47 -4.05
CA ARG A 133 -8.18 8.13 -4.47
C ARG A 133 -9.24 7.10 -4.07
N SER A 134 -9.30 6.06 -4.87
CA SER A 134 -9.87 4.78 -4.48
C SER A 134 -8.70 3.82 -4.33
N PHE A 135 -8.68 3.09 -3.23
CA PHE A 135 -7.64 2.14 -2.87
C PHE A 135 -8.18 0.76 -3.19
N ASP A 136 -7.81 0.23 -4.36
CA ASP A 136 -8.31 -1.06 -4.84
C ASP A 136 -9.86 -1.15 -4.87
N GLY A 137 -10.52 -0.11 -5.38
CA GLY A 137 -11.99 -0.03 -5.41
C GLY A 137 -12.62 0.45 -4.09
N ILE A 138 -11.88 0.48 -2.99
CA ILE A 138 -12.34 0.98 -1.69
C ILE A 138 -12.23 2.50 -1.66
N HIS A 139 -13.31 3.20 -1.34
CA HIS A 139 -13.29 4.64 -1.11
C HIS A 139 -13.21 4.94 0.38
N LEU A 140 -12.37 5.90 0.75
CA LEU A 140 -12.14 6.35 2.12
C LEU A 140 -12.71 7.75 2.35
N PRO A 141 -14.05 7.95 2.29
CA PRO A 141 -14.64 9.25 2.59
C PRO A 141 -14.36 9.55 4.07
N ASP A 142 -13.81 10.73 4.37
CA ASP A 142 -13.46 11.20 5.72
C ASP A 142 -12.15 10.66 6.35
N PHE A 143 -11.33 9.91 5.61
CA PHE A 143 -9.98 9.57 6.05
C PHE A 143 -9.04 10.78 5.97
N LYS A 144 -8.59 11.28 7.12
CA LYS A 144 -7.64 12.40 7.23
C LYS A 144 -6.40 11.97 7.98
N ILE A 145 -5.25 12.27 7.40
CA ILE A 145 -3.94 12.07 7.99
C ILE A 145 -3.57 13.28 8.86
N THR A 146 -3.09 13.00 10.07
CA THR A 146 -2.43 13.95 10.95
C THR A 146 -0.92 13.83 10.85
N LYS A 147 -0.20 14.95 10.96
CA LYS A 147 1.25 14.89 11.17
C LYS A 147 1.47 14.78 12.67
N ASP A 148 2.31 13.83 13.08
CA ASP A 148 2.69 13.73 14.48
C ASP A 148 3.36 15.05 14.88
N CYS A 149 2.74 15.75 15.84
CA CYS A 149 3.28 16.98 16.40
C CYS A 149 4.18 16.59 17.56
N ALA A 150 5.39 16.11 17.25
CA ALA A 150 6.46 16.02 18.24
C ALA A 150 6.97 17.42 18.61
#